data_AF-A0AAQ3QTQ5-F1
#
_entry.id   AF-A0AAQ3QTQ5-F1
#
_cell.length_a   1.000
_cell.length_b   1.000
_cell.length_c   1.000
_cell.angle_alpha   90.00
_cell.angle_beta   90.00
_cell.angle_gamma   90.00
#
_symmetry.space_group_name_H-M   'P 1'
#
loop_
_entity.id
_entity.type
_entity.pdbx_description
1 polymer ?
#
loop_
_entity_poly.entity_id
_entity_poly.type
_entity_poly.pdbx_seq_one_letter_code
_entity_poly.pdbx_strand_id
1 'polypeptide(L)'
;MAGFIVVALLSAFAVGVWFLYLSSRREIIRLDEDRQLLRQEKQIVVEFMHNLVEAIGEGGDRQQLFHRVVHAAILSTGALSACVFEKTNDNKVRGVAVEGLFPPQTKLPQKSSEKLSTRAKFIEKILKSQSYDLGEGIIGSVAKSGEAVLIGDASTDPRVIQHDDASLKVRSLIVVPMMFRKDVIGVLAVANPADGTAFSETDFSLVESLAEQAAMAIHNSDLMRVQIEKNKLDFDISMASSIQGMILPKKFPDNPKVEIDAFYRPAQKIGGDLYDVFEIPGGKIGFAVADVSGKGISASLLMAICQTNLRRFAKEYESPSDVLRALNREVGPEMRQDMFVTFSYGVIDVEGETLTLARAGHELPMLLHRDVGSDKVTVDAIGSDGMAVGMVPSEIFDVVIEDKVIPFRSNDAIIFYTDGVTEAVNDDGVEFSDTRLKETIKTLRERSVKDMSAGIVASVERFTGQSVFADDLTLIAVRRL
;
A
#
# COMPACT_ATOMS: atom_id res chain seq x y z
N MET A 1 -67.17 66.98 -12.88
CA MET A 1 -66.30 66.02 -13.59
C MET A 1 -65.01 65.68 -12.85
N ALA A 2 -64.34 66.62 -12.16
CA ALA A 2 -63.06 66.35 -11.49
C ALA A 2 -63.09 65.26 -10.38
N GLY A 3 -64.15 65.20 -9.56
CA GLY A 3 -64.26 64.21 -8.48
C GLY A 3 -64.38 62.75 -8.96
N PHE A 4 -64.96 62.53 -10.15
CA PHE A 4 -65.13 61.19 -10.71
C PHE A 4 -63.80 60.60 -11.21
N ILE A 5 -62.92 61.45 -11.76
CA ILE A 5 -61.61 61.06 -12.27
C ILE A 5 -60.67 60.66 -11.12
N VAL A 6 -60.72 61.38 -10.00
CA VAL A 6 -59.90 61.05 -8.81
C VAL A 6 -60.32 59.72 -8.20
N VAL A 7 -61.63 59.45 -8.10
CA VAL A 7 -62.13 58.16 -7.60
C VAL A 7 -61.78 57.02 -8.56
N ALA A 8 -61.82 57.25 -9.87
CA ALA A 8 -61.41 56.27 -10.89
C ALA A 8 -59.91 55.94 -10.82
N LEU A 9 -59.05 56.94 -10.59
CA LEU A 9 -57.61 56.74 -10.44
C LEU A 9 -57.26 56.01 -9.13
N LEU A 10 -57.91 56.35 -8.02
CA LEU A 10 -57.70 55.67 -6.73
C LEU A 10 -58.18 54.22 -6.76
N SER A 11 -59.31 53.94 -7.43
CA SER A 11 -59.79 52.57 -7.62
C SER A 11 -58.88 51.76 -8.56
N ALA A 12 -58.39 52.35 -9.66
CA ALA A 12 -57.40 51.70 -10.52
C ALA A 12 -56.09 51.39 -9.77
N PHE A 13 -55.62 52.32 -8.93
CA PHE A 13 -54.42 52.12 -8.09
C PHE A 13 -54.64 51.00 -7.06
N ALA A 14 -55.79 50.99 -6.38
CA ALA A 14 -56.14 49.95 -5.42
C ALA A 14 -56.22 48.56 -6.07
N VAL A 15 -56.77 48.47 -7.29
CA VAL A 15 -56.80 47.23 -8.09
C VAL A 15 -55.38 46.80 -8.49
N GLY A 16 -54.51 47.73 -8.87
CA GLY A 16 -53.10 47.42 -9.18
C GLY A 16 -52.33 46.89 -7.97
N VAL A 17 -52.47 47.51 -6.80
CA VAL A 17 -51.86 47.04 -5.54
C VAL A 17 -52.43 45.68 -5.13
N TRP A 18 -53.73 45.46 -5.29
CA TRP A 18 -54.37 44.18 -5.01
C TRP A 18 -53.86 43.06 -5.93
N PHE A 19 -53.68 43.35 -7.22
CA PHE A 19 -53.12 42.40 -8.17
C PHE A 19 -51.66 42.05 -7.84
N LEU A 20 -50.84 43.05 -7.51
CA LEU A 20 -49.47 42.83 -7.05
C LEU A 20 -49.43 41.99 -5.76
N TYR A 21 -50.28 42.29 -4.78
CA TYR A 21 -50.41 41.52 -3.55
C TYR A 21 -50.80 40.06 -3.83
N LEU A 22 -51.77 39.81 -4.72
CA LEU A 22 -52.16 38.47 -5.12
C LEU A 22 -51.03 37.72 -5.84
N SER A 23 -50.30 38.39 -6.72
CA SER A 23 -49.15 37.82 -7.42
C SER A 23 -48.05 37.43 -6.44
N SER A 24 -47.63 38.35 -5.56
CA SER A 24 -46.62 38.07 -4.54
C SER A 24 -47.08 36.99 -3.55
N ARG A 25 -48.37 36.94 -3.19
CA ARG A 25 -48.90 35.88 -2.31
C ARG A 25 -48.85 34.51 -2.97
N ARG A 26 -49.13 34.41 -4.28
CA ARG A 26 -48.98 33.15 -5.03
C ARG A 26 -47.53 32.71 -5.12
N GLU A 27 -46.62 33.65 -5.34
CA GLU A 27 -45.18 33.39 -5.39
C GLU A 27 -44.63 32.92 -4.03
N ILE A 28 -45.06 33.55 -2.92
CA ILE A 28 -44.70 33.11 -1.56
C ILE A 28 -45.18 31.69 -1.29
N ILE A 29 -46.42 31.34 -1.70
CA ILE A 29 -46.96 29.99 -1.51
C ILE A 29 -46.14 28.97 -2.31
N ARG A 30 -45.86 29.25 -3.59
CA ARG A 30 -45.02 28.38 -4.43
C ARG A 30 -43.62 28.19 -3.83
N LEU A 31 -42.98 29.27 -3.39
CA LEU A 31 -41.65 29.20 -2.77
C LEU A 31 -41.66 28.39 -1.47
N ASP A 32 -42.75 28.43 -0.69
CA ASP A 32 -42.86 27.62 0.52
C ASP A 32 -43.07 26.14 0.19
N GLU A 33 -43.87 25.81 -0.83
CA GLU A 33 -44.02 24.45 -1.36
C GLU A 33 -42.68 23.88 -1.86
N ASP A 34 -41.94 24.63 -2.70
CA ASP A 34 -40.61 24.23 -3.18
C ASP A 34 -39.62 24.03 -2.02
N ARG A 35 -39.67 24.92 -1.02
CA ARG A 35 -38.83 24.81 0.18
C ARG A 35 -39.17 23.59 1.03
N GLN A 36 -40.45 23.21 1.11
CA GLN A 36 -40.87 22.00 1.83
C GLN A 36 -40.40 20.74 1.11
N LEU A 37 -40.51 20.69 -0.22
CA LEU A 37 -40.00 19.58 -1.03
C LEU A 37 -38.49 19.41 -0.87
N LEU A 38 -37.72 20.50 -0.99
CA LEU A 38 -36.26 20.47 -0.78
C LEU A 38 -35.87 20.02 0.63
N ARG A 39 -36.68 20.35 1.65
CA ARG A 39 -36.44 19.87 3.01
C ARG A 39 -36.68 18.38 3.15
N GLN A 40 -37.73 17.85 2.52
CA GLN A 40 -38.02 16.42 2.51
C GLN A 40 -36.93 15.65 1.77
N GLU A 41 -36.54 16.10 0.58
CA GLU A 41 -35.45 15.52 -0.20
C GLU A 41 -34.15 15.46 0.62
N LYS A 42 -33.77 16.59 1.24
CA LYS A 42 -32.59 16.64 2.12
C LYS A 42 -32.68 15.65 3.28
N GLN A 43 -33.85 15.49 3.89
CA GLN A 43 -34.03 14.57 5.01
C GLN A 43 -33.85 13.11 4.58
N ILE A 44 -34.42 12.73 3.43
CA ILE A 44 -34.27 11.38 2.85
C ILE A 44 -32.80 11.08 2.56
N VAL A 45 -32.09 12.02 1.92
CA VAL A 45 -30.67 11.84 1.60
C VAL A 45 -29.82 11.70 2.87
N VAL A 46 -30.10 12.49 3.91
CA VAL A 46 -29.37 12.39 5.20
C VAL A 46 -29.63 11.05 5.89
N GLU A 47 -30.88 10.58 5.92
CA GLU A 47 -31.22 9.27 6.49
C GLU A 47 -30.55 8.14 5.73
N PHE A 48 -30.55 8.22 4.40
CA PHE A 48 -29.84 7.28 3.54
C PHE A 48 -28.33 7.26 3.81
N MET A 49 -27.70 8.44 3.94
CA MET A 49 -26.28 8.53 4.29
C MET A 49 -25.99 7.85 5.62
N HIS A 50 -26.84 8.06 6.64
CA HIS A 50 -26.65 7.44 7.95
C HIS A 50 -26.68 5.90 7.84
N ASN A 51 -27.66 5.35 7.12
CA ASN A 51 -27.81 3.92 6.90
C ASN A 51 -26.63 3.31 6.12
N LEU A 52 -26.05 4.04 5.16
CA LEU A 52 -24.86 3.59 4.43
C LEU A 52 -23.61 3.59 5.33
N VAL A 53 -23.42 4.62 6.14
CA VAL A 53 -22.28 4.72 7.06
C VAL A 53 -22.33 3.60 8.11
N GLU A 54 -23.50 3.33 8.68
CA GLU A 54 -23.70 2.23 9.62
C GLU A 54 -23.35 0.88 8.97
N ALA A 55 -23.83 0.62 7.75
CA ALA A 55 -23.53 -0.60 7.01
C ALA A 55 -22.03 -0.78 6.73
N ILE A 56 -21.29 0.31 6.45
CA ILE A 56 -19.83 0.27 6.31
C ILE A 56 -19.15 -0.03 7.65
N GLY A 57 -19.63 0.60 8.74
CA GLY A 57 -19.09 0.40 10.10
C GLY A 57 -19.26 -1.03 10.62
N GLU A 58 -20.34 -1.71 10.25
CA GLU A 58 -20.59 -3.11 10.58
C GLU A 58 -19.74 -4.11 9.75
N GLY A 59 -18.90 -3.61 8.83
CA GLY A 59 -18.13 -4.45 7.93
C GLY A 59 -18.96 -5.07 6.80
N GLY A 60 -20.04 -4.41 6.40
CA GLY A 60 -20.90 -4.84 5.31
C GLY A 60 -20.13 -4.99 4.00
N ASP A 61 -20.31 -6.13 3.33
CA ASP A 61 -19.76 -6.36 2.00
C ASP A 61 -20.38 -5.41 0.97
N ARG A 62 -19.63 -5.09 -0.08
CA ARG A 62 -20.02 -4.20 -1.17
C ARG A 62 -21.39 -4.56 -1.77
N GLN A 63 -21.70 -5.85 -1.84
CA GLN A 63 -23.00 -6.34 -2.28
C GLN A 63 -24.16 -5.88 -1.37
N GLN A 64 -23.96 -5.85 -0.06
CA GLN A 64 -24.97 -5.36 0.89
C GLN A 64 -25.21 -3.85 0.73
N LEU A 65 -24.14 -3.09 0.50
CA LEU A 65 -24.26 -1.65 0.19
C LEU A 65 -25.11 -1.45 -1.06
N PHE A 66 -24.84 -2.18 -2.16
CA PHE A 66 -25.65 -2.07 -3.37
C PHE A 66 -27.13 -2.43 -3.15
N HIS A 67 -27.44 -3.46 -2.36
CA HIS A 67 -28.83 -3.77 -2.03
C HIS A 67 -29.50 -2.66 -1.21
N ARG A 68 -28.79 -2.02 -0.28
CA ARG A 68 -29.31 -0.86 0.45
C ARG A 68 -29.55 0.35 -0.45
N VAL A 69 -28.70 0.58 -1.45
CA VAL A 69 -28.88 1.64 -2.45
C VAL A 69 -30.18 1.41 -3.25
N VAL A 70 -30.37 0.18 -3.75
CA VAL A 70 -31.57 -0.20 -4.49
C VAL A 70 -32.83 -0.03 -3.62
N HIS A 71 -32.80 -0.52 -2.39
CA HIS A 71 -33.92 -0.44 -1.47
C HIS A 71 -34.29 1.01 -1.11
N ALA A 72 -33.29 1.85 -0.83
CA ALA A 72 -33.50 3.26 -0.54
C ALA A 72 -34.08 4.01 -1.75
N ALA A 73 -33.61 3.71 -2.98
CA ALA A 73 -34.16 4.31 -4.18
C ALA A 73 -35.65 3.99 -4.36
N ILE A 74 -36.07 2.75 -4.07
CA ILE A 74 -37.47 2.33 -4.07
C ILE A 74 -38.29 3.08 -3.01
N LEU A 75 -37.84 3.08 -1.75
CA LEU A 75 -38.57 3.74 -0.66
C LEU A 75 -38.72 5.25 -0.87
N SER A 76 -37.70 5.88 -1.45
CA SER A 76 -37.62 7.33 -1.63
C SER A 76 -38.48 7.84 -2.78
N THR A 77 -38.58 7.06 -3.87
CA THR A 77 -39.33 7.45 -5.08
C THR A 77 -40.68 6.77 -5.22
N GLY A 78 -40.97 5.75 -4.40
CA GLY A 78 -42.11 4.85 -4.62
C GLY A 78 -41.97 3.97 -5.86
N ALA A 79 -40.77 3.85 -6.45
CA ALA A 79 -40.52 3.01 -7.61
C ALA A 79 -40.88 1.54 -7.33
N LEU A 80 -41.46 0.85 -8.30
CA LEU A 80 -41.83 -0.57 -8.14
C LEU A 80 -40.67 -1.54 -8.40
N SER A 81 -39.58 -1.07 -9.02
CA SER A 81 -38.37 -1.87 -9.19
C SER A 81 -37.13 -0.98 -9.36
N ALA A 82 -35.98 -1.52 -8.98
CA ALA A 82 -34.69 -0.84 -9.09
C ALA A 82 -33.56 -1.85 -9.31
N CYS A 83 -32.49 -1.39 -9.96
CA CYS A 83 -31.28 -2.17 -10.19
C CYS A 83 -30.05 -1.28 -10.13
N VAL A 84 -29.01 -1.73 -9.43
CA VAL A 84 -27.67 -1.16 -9.54
C VAL A 84 -26.83 -2.03 -10.46
N PHE A 85 -26.20 -1.39 -11.43
CA PHE A 85 -25.22 -1.95 -12.32
C PHE A 85 -23.83 -1.45 -11.93
N GLU A 86 -22.92 -2.36 -11.59
CA GLU A 86 -21.54 -2.01 -11.28
C GLU A 86 -20.71 -1.97 -12.55
N LYS A 87 -19.82 -0.96 -12.67
CA LYS A 87 -18.78 -0.93 -13.69
C LYS A 87 -17.63 -1.85 -13.26
N THR A 88 -17.37 -2.86 -14.07
CA THR A 88 -16.28 -3.81 -13.92
C THR A 88 -14.97 -3.29 -14.54
N ASN A 89 -13.84 -3.87 -14.15
CA ASN A 89 -12.51 -3.50 -14.65
C ASN A 89 -12.37 -3.66 -16.17
N ASP A 90 -13.15 -4.54 -16.79
CA ASP A 90 -13.14 -4.80 -18.24
C ASP A 90 -13.94 -3.75 -19.04
N ASN A 91 -14.25 -2.59 -18.45
CA ASN A 91 -15.12 -1.56 -19.02
C ASN A 91 -16.48 -2.12 -19.48
N LYS A 92 -17.08 -2.94 -18.63
CA LYS A 92 -18.45 -3.43 -18.80
C LYS A 92 -19.28 -3.11 -17.57
N VAL A 93 -20.60 -3.00 -17.73
CA VAL A 93 -21.54 -2.86 -16.62
C VAL A 93 -22.35 -4.12 -16.42
N ARG A 94 -22.59 -4.51 -15.17
CA ARG A 94 -23.32 -5.73 -14.81
C ARG A 94 -24.21 -5.48 -13.61
N GLY A 95 -25.42 -6.06 -13.61
CA GLY A 95 -26.33 -5.96 -12.46
C GLY A 95 -25.72 -6.63 -11.23
N VAL A 96 -25.71 -5.94 -10.09
CA VAL A 96 -25.15 -6.46 -8.82
C VAL A 96 -26.17 -6.49 -7.69
N ALA A 97 -27.17 -5.61 -7.74
CA ALA A 97 -28.31 -5.61 -6.83
C ALA A 97 -29.58 -5.28 -7.60
N VAL A 98 -30.66 -5.99 -7.30
CA VAL A 98 -31.98 -5.84 -7.93
C VAL A 98 -33.04 -5.97 -6.86
N GLU A 99 -34.08 -5.16 -6.93
CA GLU A 99 -35.30 -5.29 -6.14
C GLU A 99 -36.51 -5.04 -7.04
N GLY A 100 -37.57 -5.84 -6.83
CA GLY A 100 -38.72 -5.88 -7.73
C GLY A 100 -38.43 -6.56 -9.08
N LEU A 101 -39.37 -6.42 -10.02
CA LEU A 101 -39.28 -6.98 -11.37
C LEU A 101 -38.60 -5.99 -12.33
N PHE A 102 -37.34 -5.67 -12.08
CA PHE A 102 -36.59 -4.74 -12.94
C PHE A 102 -36.38 -5.36 -14.35
N PRO A 103 -36.74 -4.66 -15.44
CA PRO A 103 -36.69 -5.22 -16.79
C PRO A 103 -35.26 -5.55 -17.24
N PRO A 104 -35.01 -6.76 -17.79
CA PRO A 104 -33.75 -7.09 -18.43
C PRO A 104 -33.44 -6.15 -19.59
N GLN A 105 -32.14 -5.86 -19.78
CA GLN A 105 -31.64 -5.00 -20.86
C GLN A 105 -31.26 -5.83 -22.11
N THR A 106 -31.81 -7.05 -22.23
CA THR A 106 -31.80 -7.87 -23.44
C THR A 106 -33.18 -8.52 -23.64
N LYS A 107 -33.52 -8.91 -24.87
CA LYS A 107 -34.76 -9.66 -25.12
C LYS A 107 -34.68 -11.04 -24.47
N LEU A 108 -35.73 -11.42 -23.73
CA LEU A 108 -35.81 -12.72 -23.09
C LEU A 108 -36.04 -13.85 -24.11
N PRO A 109 -35.46 -15.05 -23.89
CA PRO A 109 -35.81 -16.25 -24.66
C PRO A 109 -37.28 -16.61 -24.50
N GLN A 110 -37.96 -16.96 -25.60
CA GLN A 110 -39.43 -17.03 -25.74
C GLN A 110 -40.18 -18.10 -24.89
N LYS A 111 -39.55 -18.76 -23.90
CA LYS A 111 -40.21 -19.80 -23.08
C LYS A 111 -39.73 -19.80 -21.64
N SER A 112 -40.41 -19.06 -20.76
CA SER A 112 -40.33 -19.28 -19.31
C SER A 112 -41.60 -18.76 -18.63
N SER A 113 -42.61 -19.63 -18.49
CA SER A 113 -43.83 -19.38 -17.73
C SER A 113 -43.63 -19.89 -16.30
N GLU A 114 -42.99 -19.10 -15.44
CA GLU A 114 -42.76 -19.42 -14.02
C GLU A 114 -43.60 -18.52 -13.08
N LYS A 115 -43.86 -18.99 -11.85
CA LYS A 115 -44.57 -18.24 -10.79
C LYS A 115 -43.84 -16.93 -10.44
N LEU A 116 -44.56 -15.88 -10.02
CA LEU A 116 -44.01 -14.53 -9.74
C LEU A 116 -42.76 -14.49 -8.83
N SER A 117 -42.74 -15.25 -7.73
CA SER A 117 -41.58 -15.30 -6.82
C SER A 117 -40.37 -16.03 -7.41
N THR A 118 -40.60 -17.02 -8.27
CA THR A 118 -39.57 -17.69 -9.07
C THR A 118 -39.08 -16.75 -10.18
N ARG A 119 -39.98 -15.94 -10.73
CA ARG A 119 -39.72 -14.99 -11.81
C ARG A 119 -38.81 -13.84 -11.38
N ALA A 120 -39.03 -13.23 -10.22
CA ALA A 120 -38.13 -12.18 -9.71
C ALA A 120 -36.69 -12.70 -9.54
N LYS A 121 -36.53 -13.90 -8.96
CA LYS A 121 -35.22 -14.57 -8.84
C LYS A 121 -34.60 -14.93 -10.19
N PHE A 122 -35.41 -15.33 -11.16
CA PHE A 122 -34.96 -15.60 -12.52
C PHE A 122 -34.43 -14.33 -13.22
N ILE A 123 -35.17 -13.23 -13.13
CA ILE A 123 -34.77 -11.93 -13.67
C ILE A 123 -33.51 -11.41 -13.00
N GLU A 124 -33.43 -11.50 -11.67
CA GLU A 124 -32.22 -11.16 -10.90
C GLU A 124 -31.01 -11.97 -11.40
N LYS A 125 -31.17 -13.27 -11.62
CA LYS A 125 -30.11 -14.14 -12.14
C LYS A 125 -29.66 -13.70 -13.54
N ILE A 126 -30.58 -13.32 -14.42
CA ILE A 126 -30.24 -12.81 -15.76
C ILE A 126 -29.43 -11.53 -15.64
N LEU A 127 -29.92 -10.54 -14.89
CA LEU A 127 -29.26 -9.25 -14.69
C LEU A 127 -27.87 -9.39 -14.07
N LYS A 128 -27.68 -10.35 -13.15
CA LYS A 128 -26.39 -10.69 -12.55
C LYS A 128 -25.45 -11.48 -13.46
N SER A 129 -25.97 -12.18 -14.46
CA SER A 129 -25.18 -13.01 -15.38
C SER A 129 -24.73 -12.26 -16.64
N GLN A 130 -25.49 -11.25 -17.07
CA GLN A 130 -25.22 -10.50 -18.29
C GLN A 130 -24.39 -9.24 -18.01
N SER A 131 -23.44 -8.96 -18.91
CA SER A 131 -22.62 -7.75 -18.90
C SER A 131 -22.82 -6.98 -20.20
N TYR A 132 -22.85 -5.65 -20.10
CA TYR A 132 -23.04 -4.75 -21.24
C TYR A 132 -21.81 -3.90 -21.46
N ASP A 133 -21.44 -3.66 -22.71
CA ASP A 133 -20.33 -2.79 -23.04
C ASP A 133 -20.68 -1.31 -22.78
N LEU A 134 -19.67 -0.47 -22.50
CA LEU A 134 -19.91 0.98 -22.36
C LEU A 134 -20.47 1.55 -23.68
N GLY A 135 -21.60 2.25 -23.60
CA GLY A 135 -22.37 2.75 -24.73
C GLY A 135 -23.47 1.79 -25.24
N GLU A 136 -23.53 0.55 -24.73
CA GLU A 136 -24.57 -0.42 -25.11
C GLU A 136 -25.86 -0.20 -24.32
N GLY A 137 -26.97 0.03 -25.04
CA GLY A 137 -28.27 0.31 -24.43
C GLY A 137 -28.26 1.55 -23.55
N ILE A 138 -29.31 1.77 -22.78
CA ILE A 138 -29.42 2.97 -21.94
C ILE A 138 -28.45 2.92 -20.75
N ILE A 139 -28.29 1.75 -20.11
CA ILE A 139 -27.39 1.58 -18.96
C ILE A 139 -25.93 1.80 -19.36
N GLY A 140 -25.48 1.16 -20.45
CA GLY A 140 -24.11 1.34 -20.95
C GLY A 140 -23.87 2.76 -21.45
N SER A 141 -24.86 3.41 -22.06
CA SER A 141 -24.76 4.82 -22.50
C SER A 141 -24.52 5.76 -21.32
N VAL A 142 -25.33 5.65 -20.25
CA VAL A 142 -25.16 6.45 -19.03
C VAL A 142 -23.81 6.14 -18.36
N ALA A 143 -23.41 4.87 -18.34
CA ALA A 143 -22.11 4.48 -17.80
C ALA A 143 -20.91 5.07 -18.56
N LYS A 144 -21.09 5.38 -19.85
CA LYS A 144 -20.06 5.97 -20.72
C LYS A 144 -20.07 7.49 -20.68
N SER A 145 -21.24 8.12 -20.73
CA SER A 145 -21.38 9.57 -20.77
C SER A 145 -21.23 10.21 -19.39
N GLY A 146 -21.63 9.51 -18.33
CA GLY A 146 -21.79 10.13 -17.01
C GLY A 146 -22.96 11.11 -16.95
N GLU A 147 -23.90 11.04 -17.90
CA GLU A 147 -25.08 11.90 -17.97
C GLU A 147 -26.32 11.11 -17.54
N ALA A 148 -27.06 11.63 -16.56
CA ALA A 148 -28.31 11.06 -16.07
C ALA A 148 -29.46 11.23 -17.09
N VAL A 149 -30.40 10.29 -17.09
CA VAL A 149 -31.53 10.27 -18.04
C VAL A 149 -32.84 9.96 -17.31
N LEU A 150 -33.84 10.83 -17.51
CA LEU A 150 -35.24 10.60 -17.18
C LEU A 150 -36.04 10.29 -18.45
N ILE A 151 -36.74 9.15 -18.47
CA ILE A 151 -37.69 8.78 -19.53
C ILE A 151 -39.09 8.79 -18.95
N GLY A 152 -39.87 9.81 -19.31
CA GLY A 152 -41.27 9.97 -18.88
C GLY A 152 -42.26 9.02 -19.58
N ASP A 153 -41.91 8.54 -20.78
CA ASP A 153 -42.69 7.51 -21.50
C ASP A 153 -41.78 6.48 -22.18
N ALA A 154 -41.52 5.39 -21.46
CA ALA A 154 -40.65 4.31 -21.90
C ALA A 154 -41.29 3.39 -22.95
N SER A 155 -42.60 3.51 -23.22
CA SER A 155 -43.30 2.66 -24.20
C SER A 155 -43.00 3.05 -25.65
N THR A 156 -42.57 4.29 -25.87
CA THR A 156 -42.26 4.85 -27.20
C THR A 156 -40.76 5.15 -27.39
N ASP A 157 -39.96 5.06 -26.33
CA ASP A 157 -38.53 5.36 -26.41
C ASP A 157 -37.75 4.20 -27.05
N PRO A 158 -37.05 4.42 -28.18
CA PRO A 158 -36.32 3.37 -28.90
C PRO A 158 -35.12 2.82 -28.12
N ARG A 159 -34.65 3.50 -27.07
CA ARG A 159 -33.53 3.06 -26.21
C ARG A 159 -33.98 2.04 -25.18
N VAL A 160 -35.28 1.90 -24.93
CA VAL A 160 -35.86 0.96 -23.96
C VAL A 160 -36.34 -0.30 -24.69
N ILE A 161 -35.90 -1.46 -24.20
CA ILE A 161 -36.31 -2.74 -24.77
C ILE A 161 -37.76 -3.03 -24.41
N GLN A 162 -38.59 -3.20 -25.44
CA GLN A 162 -39.97 -3.60 -25.30
C GLN A 162 -40.06 -5.12 -25.14
N HIS A 163 -40.61 -5.57 -24.01
CA HIS A 163 -40.86 -6.98 -23.71
C HIS A 163 -42.31 -7.34 -24.03
N ASP A 164 -42.52 -8.55 -24.57
CA ASP A 164 -43.87 -9.08 -24.83
C ASP A 164 -44.64 -9.33 -23.52
N ASP A 165 -43.90 -9.62 -22.45
CA ASP A 165 -44.43 -9.87 -21.12
C ASP A 165 -44.98 -8.58 -20.48
N ALA A 166 -46.26 -8.58 -20.14
CA ALA A 166 -46.94 -7.42 -19.56
C ALA A 166 -46.32 -6.93 -18.25
N SER A 167 -45.79 -7.84 -17.41
CA SER A 167 -45.15 -7.49 -16.14
C SER A 167 -43.77 -6.83 -16.27
N LEU A 168 -43.16 -6.84 -17.46
CA LEU A 168 -41.87 -6.21 -17.73
C LEU A 168 -42.01 -4.94 -18.58
N LYS A 169 -43.24 -4.54 -18.94
CA LYS A 169 -43.48 -3.29 -19.64
C LYS A 169 -43.26 -2.12 -18.70
N VAL A 170 -42.48 -1.15 -19.15
CA VAL A 170 -42.06 0.02 -18.36
C VAL A 170 -42.86 1.23 -18.81
N ARG A 171 -43.41 2.00 -17.86
CA ARG A 171 -44.02 3.31 -18.12
C ARG A 171 -42.99 4.41 -18.11
N SER A 172 -42.15 4.46 -17.08
CA SER A 172 -41.11 5.47 -16.90
C SER A 172 -39.86 4.87 -16.28
N LEU A 173 -38.71 5.47 -16.59
CA LEU A 173 -37.40 4.98 -16.20
C LEU A 173 -36.51 6.16 -15.81
N ILE A 174 -35.83 6.08 -14.67
CA ILE A 174 -34.72 6.97 -14.32
C ILE A 174 -33.44 6.13 -14.36
N VAL A 175 -32.41 6.63 -15.00
CA VAL A 175 -31.08 6.01 -15.08
C VAL A 175 -30.04 7.08 -14.74
N VAL A 176 -29.38 6.93 -13.59
CA VAL A 176 -28.39 7.90 -13.11
C VAL A 176 -27.03 7.20 -12.94
N PRO A 177 -25.92 7.88 -13.25
CA PRO A 177 -24.60 7.34 -13.00
C PRO A 177 -24.25 7.49 -11.51
N MET A 178 -23.60 6.48 -10.95
CA MET A 178 -22.99 6.54 -9.63
C MET A 178 -21.55 7.00 -9.81
N MET A 179 -21.30 8.30 -9.63
CA MET A 179 -20.01 8.93 -9.93
C MET A 179 -19.28 9.37 -8.68
N PHE A 180 -17.97 9.14 -8.66
CA PHE A 180 -17.07 9.81 -7.73
C PHE A 180 -16.08 10.66 -8.53
N ARG A 181 -16.17 12.00 -8.37
CA ARG A 181 -15.45 12.97 -9.19
C ARG A 181 -15.78 12.82 -10.69
N LYS A 182 -14.90 12.19 -11.48
CA LYS A 182 -15.07 11.98 -12.92
C LYS A 182 -15.20 10.49 -13.29
N ASP A 183 -15.11 9.61 -12.30
CA ASP A 183 -15.11 8.17 -12.51
C ASP A 183 -16.49 7.60 -12.19
N VAL A 184 -17.10 6.95 -13.18
CA VAL A 184 -18.36 6.21 -13.02
C VAL A 184 -18.06 4.86 -12.37
N ILE A 185 -18.53 4.65 -11.15
CA ILE A 185 -18.40 3.40 -10.39
C ILE A 185 -19.51 2.42 -10.80
N GLY A 186 -20.66 2.94 -11.22
CA GLY A 186 -21.81 2.15 -11.63
C GLY A 186 -22.97 3.01 -12.12
N VAL A 187 -24.13 2.42 -12.27
CA VAL A 187 -25.37 3.06 -12.70
C VAL A 187 -26.50 2.56 -11.82
N LEU A 188 -27.28 3.49 -11.25
CA LEU A 188 -28.53 3.19 -10.56
C LEU A 188 -29.68 3.44 -11.51
N ALA A 189 -30.56 2.45 -11.67
CA ALA A 189 -31.75 2.57 -12.49
C ALA A 189 -33.00 2.20 -11.69
N VAL A 190 -34.04 3.03 -11.79
CA VAL A 190 -35.36 2.76 -11.18
C VAL A 190 -36.45 2.82 -12.24
N ALA A 191 -37.40 1.89 -12.16
CA ALA A 191 -38.43 1.69 -13.19
C ALA A 191 -39.82 1.53 -12.58
N ASN A 192 -40.80 2.20 -13.18
CA ASN A 192 -42.22 1.96 -12.93
C ASN A 192 -42.86 1.17 -14.08
N PRO A 193 -43.70 0.18 -13.79
CA PRO A 193 -44.40 -0.63 -14.79
C PRO A 193 -45.46 0.18 -15.55
N ALA A 194 -45.97 -0.40 -16.64
CA ALA A 194 -46.91 0.24 -17.56
C ALA A 194 -48.19 0.80 -16.91
N ASP A 195 -48.64 0.23 -15.80
CA ASP A 195 -49.81 0.64 -15.01
C ASP A 195 -49.48 1.60 -13.84
N GLY A 196 -48.20 1.95 -13.67
CA GLY A 196 -47.71 2.88 -12.65
C GLY A 196 -47.74 4.36 -13.06
N THR A 197 -47.36 5.23 -12.13
CA THR A 197 -47.22 6.67 -12.37
C THR A 197 -45.86 6.99 -13.01
N ALA A 198 -45.85 7.99 -13.90
CA ALA A 198 -44.59 8.50 -14.45
C ALA A 198 -43.78 9.21 -13.36
N PHE A 199 -42.46 9.05 -13.38
CA PHE A 199 -41.55 9.76 -12.49
C PHE A 199 -41.58 11.27 -12.76
N SER A 200 -41.49 12.05 -11.68
CA SER A 200 -41.37 13.50 -11.71
C SER A 200 -39.90 13.95 -11.74
N GLU A 201 -39.67 15.24 -12.01
CA GLU A 201 -38.34 15.86 -11.85
C GLU A 201 -37.84 15.79 -10.40
N THR A 202 -38.73 15.81 -9.41
CA THR A 202 -38.36 15.65 -8.00
C THR A 202 -37.84 14.24 -7.72
N ASP A 203 -38.47 13.21 -8.31
CA ASP A 203 -37.98 11.83 -8.19
C ASP A 203 -36.60 11.68 -8.86
N PHE A 204 -36.41 12.34 -10.00
CA PHE A 204 -35.15 12.34 -10.72
C PHE A 204 -34.00 12.96 -9.89
N SER A 205 -34.19 14.17 -9.37
CA SER A 205 -33.20 14.85 -8.50
C SER A 205 -32.86 14.04 -7.25
N LEU A 206 -33.87 13.39 -6.64
CA LEU A 206 -33.68 12.55 -5.48
C LEU A 206 -32.85 11.31 -5.81
N VAL A 207 -33.12 10.62 -6.92
CA VAL A 207 -32.35 9.44 -7.35
C VAL A 207 -30.92 9.82 -7.73
N GLU A 208 -30.71 10.97 -8.36
CA GLU A 208 -29.38 11.51 -8.65
C GLU A 208 -28.60 11.76 -7.35
N SER A 209 -29.22 12.41 -6.36
CA SER A 209 -28.63 12.64 -5.04
C SER A 209 -28.29 11.34 -4.31
N LEU A 210 -29.18 10.34 -4.37
CA LEU A 210 -28.92 9.02 -3.79
C LEU A 210 -27.77 8.31 -4.49
N ALA A 211 -27.67 8.39 -5.81
CA ALA A 211 -26.59 7.79 -6.58
C ALA A 211 -25.24 8.44 -6.28
N GLU A 212 -25.19 9.76 -6.09
CA GLU A 212 -23.99 10.48 -5.67
C GLU A 212 -23.53 10.03 -4.28
N GLN A 213 -24.45 9.98 -3.30
CA GLN A 213 -24.12 9.52 -1.94
C GLN A 213 -23.69 8.04 -1.91
N ALA A 214 -24.37 7.21 -2.70
CA ALA A 214 -24.00 5.81 -2.85
C ALA A 214 -22.59 5.66 -3.45
N ALA A 215 -22.27 6.40 -4.51
CA ALA A 215 -20.95 6.39 -5.13
C ALA A 215 -19.85 6.78 -4.13
N MET A 216 -20.06 7.84 -3.35
CA MET A 216 -19.13 8.26 -2.29
C MET A 216 -18.94 7.17 -1.22
N ALA A 217 -20.03 6.58 -0.72
CA ALA A 217 -19.98 5.56 0.32
C ALA A 217 -19.24 4.30 -0.15
N ILE A 218 -19.53 3.85 -1.37
CA ILE A 218 -18.86 2.68 -1.98
C ILE A 218 -17.37 2.96 -2.18
N HIS A 219 -17.01 4.13 -2.69
CA HIS A 219 -15.61 4.51 -2.86
C HIS A 219 -14.86 4.56 -1.52
N ASN A 220 -15.46 5.14 -0.48
CA ASN A 220 -14.87 5.20 0.86
C ASN A 220 -14.70 3.79 1.47
N SER A 221 -15.67 2.89 1.25
CA SER A 221 -15.57 1.50 1.69
C SER A 221 -14.38 0.78 1.05
N ASP A 222 -14.18 0.93 -0.27
CA ASP A 222 -13.03 0.36 -0.97
C ASP A 222 -11.70 0.90 -0.42
N LEU A 223 -11.60 2.22 -0.23
CA LEU A 223 -10.41 2.86 0.32
C LEU A 223 -10.11 2.38 1.75
N MET A 224 -11.13 2.28 2.60
CA MET A 224 -10.99 1.76 3.96
C MET A 224 -10.48 0.32 3.96
N ARG A 225 -10.99 -0.54 3.07
CA ARG A 225 -10.54 -1.93 2.97
C ARG A 225 -9.05 -2.01 2.59
N VAL A 226 -8.64 -1.27 1.56
CA VAL A 226 -7.23 -1.19 1.14
C VAL A 226 -6.35 -0.67 2.28
N GLN A 227 -6.82 0.34 3.03
CA GLN A 227 -6.09 0.87 4.18
C GLN A 227 -5.96 -0.15 5.32
N ILE A 228 -7.01 -0.92 5.61
CA ILE A 228 -6.98 -1.98 6.64
C ILE A 228 -5.99 -3.08 6.24
N GLU A 229 -6.03 -3.54 4.99
CA GLU A 229 -5.09 -4.54 4.48
C GLU A 229 -3.65 -4.04 4.56
N LYS A 230 -3.39 -2.79 4.15
CA LYS A 230 -2.07 -2.16 4.26
C LYS A 230 -1.60 -2.08 5.72
N ASN A 231 -2.47 -1.63 6.64
CA ASN A 231 -2.14 -1.53 8.06
C ASN A 231 -1.77 -2.91 8.65
N LYS A 232 -2.46 -3.96 8.22
CA LYS A 232 -2.16 -5.34 8.64
C LYS A 232 -0.77 -5.78 8.16
N LEU A 233 -0.45 -5.54 6.88
CA LEU A 233 0.89 -5.83 6.34
C LEU A 233 1.98 -5.01 7.05
N ASP A 234 1.74 -3.72 7.29
CA ASP A 234 2.66 -2.85 8.02
C ASP A 234 2.91 -3.33 9.46
N PHE A 235 1.88 -3.87 10.12
CA PHE A 235 1.98 -4.48 11.44
C PHE A 235 2.82 -5.76 11.40
N ASP A 236 2.56 -6.66 10.46
CA ASP A 236 3.31 -7.91 10.28
C ASP A 236 4.81 -7.64 10.02
N ILE A 237 5.12 -6.65 9.17
CA ILE A 237 6.50 -6.19 8.93
C ILE A 237 7.14 -5.63 10.22
N SER A 238 6.40 -4.84 10.99
CA SER A 238 6.93 -4.25 12.24
C SER A 238 7.22 -5.32 13.30
N MET A 239 6.39 -6.37 13.34
CA MET A 239 6.66 -7.56 14.16
C MET A 239 7.92 -8.28 13.71
N ALA A 240 8.07 -8.55 12.41
CA ALA A 240 9.26 -9.22 11.88
C ALA A 240 10.55 -8.42 12.13
N SER A 241 10.50 -7.09 11.98
CA SER A 241 11.59 -6.17 12.38
C SER A 241 11.96 -6.29 13.85
N SER A 242 10.96 -6.40 14.72
CA SER A 242 11.19 -6.57 16.16
C SER A 242 11.88 -7.90 16.48
N ILE A 243 11.53 -8.98 15.77
CA ILE A 243 12.18 -10.29 15.89
C ILE A 243 13.62 -10.21 15.37
N GLN A 244 13.85 -9.60 14.20
CA GLN A 244 15.20 -9.36 13.66
C GLN A 244 16.08 -8.60 14.65
N GLY A 245 15.54 -7.56 15.30
CA GLY A 245 16.24 -6.82 16.35
C GLY A 245 16.52 -7.61 17.64
N MET A 246 15.95 -8.81 17.82
CA MET A 246 16.34 -9.75 18.89
C MET A 246 17.50 -10.66 18.48
N ILE A 247 17.71 -10.84 17.17
CA ILE A 247 18.75 -11.71 16.58
C ILE A 247 20.10 -10.98 16.54
N LEU A 248 20.11 -9.69 16.20
CA LEU A 248 21.33 -8.88 16.19
C LEU A 248 21.87 -8.64 17.63
N PRO A 249 23.20 -8.69 17.84
CA PRO A 249 23.77 -8.60 19.18
C PRO A 249 23.59 -7.19 19.77
N LYS A 250 23.08 -7.14 21.00
CA LYS A 250 22.92 -5.92 21.81
C LYS A 250 24.05 -5.67 22.79
N LYS A 251 24.86 -6.70 23.04
CA LYS A 251 26.02 -6.67 23.92
C LYS A 251 27.14 -7.45 23.24
N PHE A 252 28.34 -6.93 23.35
CA PHE A 252 29.54 -7.56 22.85
C PHE A 252 30.27 -8.30 23.98
N PRO A 253 31.17 -9.23 23.65
CA PRO A 253 32.08 -9.83 24.62
C PRO A 253 32.82 -8.77 25.43
N ASP A 254 32.88 -8.94 26.75
CA ASP A 254 33.60 -8.03 27.64
C ASP A 254 35.06 -8.49 27.76
N ASN A 255 35.97 -7.79 27.09
CA ASN A 255 37.39 -8.09 27.12
C ASN A 255 38.21 -6.82 27.37
N PRO A 256 38.99 -6.73 28.47
CA PRO A 256 39.71 -5.50 28.83
C PRO A 256 40.82 -5.11 27.84
N LYS A 257 41.21 -5.99 26.92
CA LYS A 257 42.23 -5.76 25.89
C LYS A 257 41.62 -5.41 24.51
N VAL A 258 40.30 -5.36 24.38
CA VAL A 258 39.62 -5.10 23.11
C VAL A 258 38.45 -4.14 23.31
N GLU A 259 38.39 -3.10 22.49
CA GLU A 259 37.26 -2.18 22.41
C GLU A 259 36.43 -2.50 21.15
N ILE A 260 35.11 -2.62 21.28
CA ILE A 260 34.21 -3.05 20.20
C ILE A 260 33.00 -2.10 20.16
N ASP A 261 32.65 -1.62 18.99
CA ASP A 261 31.41 -0.91 18.72
C ASP A 261 30.82 -1.37 17.39
N ALA A 262 29.51 -1.33 17.27
CA ALA A 262 28.85 -1.58 15.99
C ALA A 262 27.71 -0.58 15.78
N PHE A 263 27.49 -0.26 14.52
CA PHE A 263 26.40 0.57 14.05
C PHE A 263 25.59 -0.19 13.01
N TYR A 264 24.27 -0.09 13.11
CA TYR A 264 23.36 -0.67 12.15
C TYR A 264 22.18 0.28 11.92
N ARG A 265 21.89 0.56 10.66
CA ARG A 265 20.70 1.28 10.23
C ARG A 265 20.14 0.65 8.96
N PRO A 266 18.99 -0.03 9.03
CA PRO A 266 18.38 -0.56 7.83
C PRO A 266 17.81 0.56 6.94
N ALA A 267 17.84 0.37 5.61
CA ALA A 267 17.20 1.26 4.64
C ALA A 267 15.68 1.13 4.65
N GLN A 268 15.17 -0.05 5.02
CA GLN A 268 13.74 -0.33 5.17
C GLN A 268 13.39 -0.67 6.62
N LYS A 269 12.14 -1.06 6.89
CA LYS A 269 11.74 -1.54 8.23
C LYS A 269 12.52 -2.80 8.65
N ILE A 270 13.01 -3.58 7.69
CA ILE A 270 13.74 -4.84 7.86
C ILE A 270 14.87 -4.87 6.84
N GLY A 271 16.07 -5.23 7.28
CA GLY A 271 17.26 -5.28 6.43
C GLY A 271 17.72 -6.69 6.02
N GLY A 272 18.61 -6.76 5.05
CA GLY A 272 19.35 -7.98 4.65
C GLY A 272 20.67 -8.12 5.38
N ASP A 273 21.23 -7.02 5.86
CA ASP A 273 22.51 -6.97 6.54
C ASP A 273 22.53 -7.77 7.85
N LEU A 274 23.66 -8.45 8.07
CA LEU A 274 24.03 -9.16 9.27
C LEU A 274 25.26 -8.51 9.88
N TYR A 275 25.23 -8.26 11.19
CA TYR A 275 26.44 -8.10 11.96
C TYR A 275 26.39 -8.99 13.20
N ASP A 276 27.53 -9.56 13.57
CA ASP A 276 27.63 -10.37 14.77
C ASP A 276 29.00 -10.27 15.42
N VAL A 277 29.03 -10.31 16.76
CA VAL A 277 30.25 -10.36 17.56
C VAL A 277 30.00 -11.26 18.77
N PHE A 278 30.82 -12.29 18.93
CA PHE A 278 30.59 -13.32 19.94
C PHE A 278 31.89 -13.99 20.40
N GLU A 279 31.88 -14.52 21.61
CA GLU A 279 32.97 -15.34 22.13
C GLU A 279 32.96 -16.72 21.49
N ILE A 280 34.16 -17.22 21.18
CA ILE A 280 34.40 -18.58 20.70
C ILE A 280 35.36 -19.30 21.65
N PRO A 281 35.46 -20.64 21.58
CA PRO A 281 36.34 -21.41 22.46
C PRO A 281 37.79 -20.89 22.49
N GLY A 282 38.42 -20.97 23.66
CA GLY A 282 39.80 -20.49 23.86
C GLY A 282 39.93 -18.98 24.16
N GLY A 283 38.82 -18.29 24.44
CA GLY A 283 38.84 -16.86 24.79
C GLY A 283 39.08 -15.93 23.58
N LYS A 284 38.93 -16.47 22.37
CA LYS A 284 39.01 -15.73 21.11
C LYS A 284 37.66 -15.04 20.83
N ILE A 285 37.68 -14.02 20.00
CA ILE A 285 36.51 -13.22 19.65
C ILE A 285 36.23 -13.37 18.15
N GLY A 286 35.04 -13.87 17.81
CA GLY A 286 34.54 -13.94 16.43
C GLY A 286 33.74 -12.69 16.07
N PHE A 287 33.90 -12.21 14.85
CA PHE A 287 33.09 -11.12 14.29
C PHE A 287 32.69 -11.47 12.85
N ALA A 288 31.50 -11.05 12.46
CA ALA A 288 30.99 -11.26 11.11
C ALA A 288 30.22 -10.04 10.65
N VAL A 289 30.42 -9.68 9.39
CA VAL A 289 29.49 -8.84 8.64
C VAL A 289 29.10 -9.60 7.38
N ALA A 290 27.82 -9.50 7.02
CA ALA A 290 27.29 -10.17 5.85
C ALA A 290 26.20 -9.30 5.23
N ASP A 291 26.03 -9.41 3.92
CA ASP A 291 24.88 -8.84 3.20
C ASP A 291 24.21 -9.93 2.36
N VAL A 292 22.88 -9.99 2.46
CA VAL A 292 22.04 -10.95 1.74
C VAL A 292 21.48 -10.27 0.50
N SER A 293 21.80 -10.81 -0.68
CA SER A 293 21.25 -10.27 -1.92
C SER A 293 19.71 -10.36 -1.93
N GLY A 294 19.06 -9.22 -2.15
CA GLY A 294 17.61 -9.07 -2.06
C GLY A 294 17.23 -8.08 -0.95
N LYS A 295 15.93 -7.82 -0.75
CA LYS A 295 15.46 -6.86 0.26
C LYS A 295 14.22 -7.36 0.98
N GLY A 296 13.96 -6.82 2.17
CA GLY A 296 12.76 -7.09 2.96
C GLY A 296 12.78 -8.45 3.70
N ILE A 297 11.61 -9.07 3.84
CA ILE A 297 11.40 -10.22 4.73
C ILE A 297 12.27 -11.43 4.34
N SER A 298 12.38 -11.74 3.04
CA SER A 298 13.12 -12.93 2.59
C SER A 298 14.61 -12.85 2.93
N ALA A 299 15.23 -11.67 2.71
CA ALA A 299 16.62 -11.43 3.06
C ALA A 299 16.85 -11.54 4.57
N SER A 300 15.95 -10.98 5.40
CA SER A 300 16.06 -11.07 6.85
C SER A 300 15.95 -12.47 7.45
N LEU A 301 15.14 -13.35 6.83
CA LEU A 301 15.02 -14.74 7.26
C LEU A 301 16.30 -15.52 6.93
N LEU A 302 16.86 -15.30 5.74
CA LEU A 302 18.13 -15.91 5.36
C LEU A 302 19.27 -15.40 6.24
N MET A 303 19.31 -14.09 6.53
CA MET A 303 20.24 -13.52 7.49
C MET A 303 20.19 -14.23 8.85
N ALA A 304 19.00 -14.46 9.40
CA ALA A 304 18.81 -15.15 10.67
C ALA A 304 19.31 -16.60 10.64
N ILE A 305 19.04 -17.32 9.54
CA ILE A 305 19.52 -18.69 9.31
C ILE A 305 21.04 -18.71 9.26
N CYS A 306 21.64 -17.78 8.52
CA CYS A 306 23.09 -17.70 8.39
C CYS A 306 23.76 -17.36 9.72
N GLN A 307 23.24 -16.41 10.50
CA GLN A 307 23.79 -16.07 11.83
C GLN A 307 23.75 -17.28 12.78
N THR A 308 22.63 -17.98 12.82
CA THR A 308 22.46 -19.15 13.69
C THR A 308 23.47 -20.25 13.35
N ASN A 309 23.65 -20.54 12.06
CA ASN A 309 24.61 -21.52 11.58
C ASN A 309 26.06 -21.06 11.76
N LEU A 310 26.36 -19.77 11.54
CA LEU A 310 27.68 -19.20 11.78
C LEU A 310 28.11 -19.41 13.23
N ARG A 311 27.26 -19.05 14.21
CA ARG A 311 27.54 -19.23 15.64
C ARG A 311 27.70 -20.70 16.03
N ARG A 312 27.00 -21.61 15.35
CA ARG A 312 27.15 -23.06 15.55
C ARG A 312 28.52 -23.52 15.04
N PHE A 313 28.83 -23.26 13.78
CA PHE A 313 30.07 -23.73 13.15
C PHE A 313 31.32 -23.07 13.74
N ALA A 314 31.23 -21.82 14.19
CA ALA A 314 32.33 -21.14 14.88
C ALA A 314 32.72 -21.78 16.23
N LYS A 315 31.90 -22.70 16.77
CA LYS A 315 32.26 -23.52 17.95
C LYS A 315 32.87 -24.86 17.56
N GLU A 316 32.64 -25.31 16.33
CA GLU A 316 33.07 -26.61 15.80
C GLU A 316 34.42 -26.50 15.08
N TYR A 317 34.69 -25.37 14.40
CA TYR A 317 35.89 -25.14 13.61
C TYR A 317 36.70 -23.95 14.12
N GLU A 318 38.03 -24.05 14.06
CA GLU A 318 38.93 -22.95 14.44
C GLU A 318 39.20 -21.96 13.29
N SER A 319 39.17 -22.46 12.05
CA SER A 319 39.47 -21.69 10.83
C SER A 319 38.22 -20.94 10.33
N PRO A 320 38.30 -19.62 10.08
CA PRO A 320 37.21 -18.85 9.46
C PRO A 320 36.74 -19.40 8.12
N SER A 321 37.65 -19.85 7.26
CA SER A 321 37.30 -20.43 5.96
C SER A 321 36.57 -21.77 6.13
N ASP A 322 36.95 -22.62 7.08
CA ASP A 322 36.22 -23.86 7.39
C ASP A 322 34.80 -23.60 7.90
N VAL A 323 34.63 -22.58 8.74
CA VAL A 323 33.30 -22.12 9.18
C VAL A 323 32.44 -21.73 7.98
N LEU A 324 32.98 -20.94 7.04
CA LEU A 324 32.25 -20.50 5.86
C LEU A 324 32.01 -21.63 4.85
N ARG A 325 32.89 -22.62 4.73
CA ARG A 325 32.65 -23.85 3.95
C ARG A 325 31.49 -24.65 4.53
N ALA A 326 31.47 -24.84 5.85
CA ALA A 326 30.36 -25.51 6.53
C ALA A 326 29.04 -24.75 6.34
N LEU A 327 29.08 -23.42 6.46
CA LEU A 327 27.93 -22.55 6.21
C LEU A 327 27.41 -22.69 4.77
N ASN A 328 28.30 -22.66 3.77
CA ASN A 328 27.91 -22.80 2.37
C ASN A 328 27.31 -24.17 2.06
N ARG A 329 27.84 -25.25 2.65
CA ARG A 329 27.28 -26.60 2.49
C ARG A 329 25.90 -26.75 3.11
N GLU A 330 25.62 -26.05 4.21
CA GLU A 330 24.33 -26.10 4.90
C GLU A 330 23.27 -25.22 4.21
N VAL A 331 23.63 -23.97 3.88
CA VAL A 331 22.66 -22.96 3.43
C VAL A 331 22.58 -22.86 1.92
N GLY A 332 23.68 -23.08 1.20
CA GLY A 332 23.77 -22.92 -0.25
C GLY A 332 22.74 -23.76 -1.04
N PRO A 333 22.56 -25.07 -0.77
CA PRO A 333 21.63 -25.91 -1.52
C PRO A 333 20.15 -25.54 -1.37
N GLU A 334 19.76 -24.95 -0.25
CA GLU A 334 18.39 -24.52 0.06
C GLU A 334 18.09 -23.10 -0.47
N MET A 335 19.12 -22.39 -0.93
CA MET A 335 19.01 -21.02 -1.42
C MET A 335 18.45 -20.98 -2.85
N ARG A 336 17.58 -19.99 -3.13
CA ARG A 336 17.07 -19.74 -4.48
C ARG A 336 18.21 -19.29 -5.39
N GLN A 337 18.20 -19.69 -6.66
CA GLN A 337 19.32 -19.47 -7.60
C GLN A 337 19.72 -18.01 -7.85
N ASP A 338 18.83 -17.05 -7.59
CA ASP A 338 19.07 -15.60 -7.71
C ASP A 338 19.48 -14.94 -6.39
N MET A 339 19.69 -15.73 -5.34
CA MET A 339 20.12 -15.26 -4.02
C MET A 339 21.51 -15.79 -3.70
N PHE A 340 22.29 -14.95 -3.03
CA PHE A 340 23.57 -15.26 -2.44
C PHE A 340 23.77 -14.42 -1.18
N VAL A 341 24.72 -14.79 -0.35
CA VAL A 341 25.09 -14.01 0.84
C VAL A 341 26.58 -13.74 0.82
N THR A 342 26.95 -12.47 0.84
CA THR A 342 28.34 -12.08 1.01
C THR A 342 28.70 -12.17 2.49
N PHE A 343 29.88 -12.71 2.83
CA PHE A 343 30.36 -12.76 4.21
C PHE A 343 31.78 -12.22 4.34
N SER A 344 32.05 -11.52 5.43
CA SER A 344 33.38 -11.32 5.97
C SER A 344 33.39 -11.79 7.41
N TYR A 345 34.04 -12.92 7.67
CA TYR A 345 34.13 -13.52 8.99
C TYR A 345 35.59 -13.51 9.46
N GLY A 346 35.80 -13.26 10.75
CA GLY A 346 37.11 -13.51 11.32
C GLY A 346 37.13 -13.66 12.82
N VAL A 347 38.34 -13.92 13.29
CA VAL A 347 38.64 -14.36 14.64
C VAL A 347 39.87 -13.59 15.14
N ILE A 348 39.69 -12.86 16.25
CA ILE A 348 40.79 -12.24 17.00
C ILE A 348 41.24 -13.20 18.09
N ASP A 349 42.51 -13.58 18.04
CA ASP A 349 43.23 -14.17 19.16
C ASP A 349 43.99 -13.07 19.92
N VAL A 350 43.42 -12.66 21.04
CA VAL A 350 43.94 -11.57 21.86
C VAL A 350 45.28 -11.95 22.49
N GLU A 351 45.44 -13.18 22.97
CA GLU A 351 46.70 -13.62 23.58
C GLU A 351 47.77 -13.92 22.51
N GLY A 352 47.35 -14.48 21.37
CA GLY A 352 48.22 -14.79 20.23
C GLY A 352 48.62 -13.60 19.36
N GLU A 353 48.02 -12.42 19.57
CA GLU A 353 48.27 -11.20 18.77
C GLU A 353 47.99 -11.36 17.27
N THR A 354 46.98 -12.17 16.95
CA THR A 354 46.64 -12.48 15.56
C THR A 354 45.17 -12.23 15.27
N LEU A 355 44.94 -11.87 14.02
CA LEU A 355 43.62 -11.80 13.42
C LEU A 355 43.60 -12.74 12.22
N THR A 356 42.64 -13.66 12.21
CA THR A 356 42.40 -14.58 11.08
C THR A 356 41.09 -14.21 10.41
N LEU A 357 41.08 -14.07 9.08
CA LEU A 357 39.94 -13.61 8.30
C LEU A 357 39.66 -14.57 7.14
N ALA A 358 38.38 -14.78 6.83
CA ALA A 358 37.95 -15.35 5.57
C ALA A 358 36.85 -14.49 4.96
N ARG A 359 37.03 -14.13 3.69
CA ARG A 359 36.06 -13.36 2.90
C ARG A 359 35.34 -14.31 1.95
N ALA A 360 34.02 -14.24 1.91
CA ALA A 360 33.16 -14.86 0.90
C ALA A 360 32.43 -13.76 0.14
N GLY A 361 33.14 -13.05 -0.76
CA GLY A 361 32.59 -12.02 -1.64
C GLY A 361 32.38 -10.62 -1.03
N HIS A 362 32.29 -10.47 0.30
CA HIS A 362 31.92 -9.22 0.99
C HIS A 362 32.98 -8.11 0.97
N GLU A 363 32.65 -6.87 1.30
CA GLU A 363 33.59 -5.73 1.25
C GLU A 363 34.88 -6.00 2.06
N LEU A 364 36.01 -5.46 1.56
CA LEU A 364 37.30 -5.63 2.23
C LEU A 364 37.34 -4.79 3.51
N PRO A 365 37.48 -5.40 4.71
CA PRO A 365 37.64 -4.63 5.93
C PRO A 365 38.87 -3.73 5.88
N MET A 366 38.77 -2.58 6.56
CA MET A 366 39.85 -1.59 6.65
C MET A 366 40.65 -1.83 7.93
N LEU A 367 41.94 -2.14 7.79
CA LEU A 367 42.87 -2.25 8.91
C LEU A 367 43.60 -0.93 9.10
N LEU A 368 43.39 -0.32 10.26
CA LEU A 368 44.18 0.77 10.79
C LEU A 368 45.38 0.17 11.54
N HIS A 369 46.58 0.34 11.00
CA HIS A 369 47.82 -0.06 11.66
C HIS A 369 48.58 1.17 12.17
N ARG A 370 49.09 1.09 13.40
CA ARG A 370 49.95 2.12 14.00
C ARG A 370 51.35 1.56 14.24
N ASP A 371 52.35 2.21 13.64
CA ASP A 371 53.73 1.79 13.84
C ASP A 371 54.23 2.16 15.24
N VAL A 372 54.90 1.22 15.90
CA VAL A 372 55.30 1.35 17.30
C VAL A 372 56.42 2.40 17.40
N GLY A 373 56.15 3.52 18.06
CA GLY A 373 57.13 4.61 18.26
C GLY A 373 57.17 5.64 17.13
N SER A 374 56.23 5.61 16.18
CA SER A 374 56.06 6.68 15.19
C SER A 374 54.61 7.19 15.14
N ASP A 375 54.41 8.43 14.71
CA ASP A 375 53.07 8.98 14.43
C ASP A 375 52.53 8.57 13.05
N LYS A 376 53.23 7.68 12.32
CA LYS A 376 52.74 7.17 11.04
C LYS A 376 51.67 6.12 11.27
N VAL A 377 50.60 6.27 10.51
CA VAL A 377 49.43 5.40 10.54
C VAL A 377 49.06 5.03 9.11
N THR A 378 48.79 3.76 8.88
CA THR A 378 48.31 3.26 7.57
C THR A 378 46.89 2.72 7.72
N VAL A 379 46.10 2.85 6.65
CA VAL A 379 44.76 2.26 6.56
C VAL A 379 44.71 1.47 5.26
N ASP A 380 44.71 0.16 5.39
CA ASP A 380 44.83 -0.77 4.28
C ASP A 380 43.59 -1.66 4.21
N ALA A 381 43.08 -1.87 2.99
CA ALA A 381 42.01 -2.83 2.76
C ALA A 381 42.61 -4.24 2.82
N ILE A 382 42.10 -5.08 3.69
CA ILE A 382 42.63 -6.42 3.94
C ILE A 382 41.53 -7.46 3.72
N GLY A 383 41.92 -8.62 3.21
CA GLY A 383 41.01 -9.74 3.00
C GLY A 383 41.70 -10.83 2.20
N SER A 384 41.03 -11.97 2.14
CA SER A 384 41.35 -13.11 1.27
C SER A 384 40.49 -13.10 0.01
N ASP A 385 40.86 -13.95 -0.95
CA ASP A 385 39.97 -14.28 -2.06
C ASP A 385 38.77 -15.12 -1.58
N GLY A 386 37.67 -15.06 -2.34
CA GLY A 386 36.46 -15.82 -2.04
C GLY A 386 35.26 -15.41 -2.88
N MET A 387 34.28 -16.30 -2.95
CA MET A 387 32.99 -16.08 -3.61
C MET A 387 31.86 -16.06 -2.59
N ALA A 388 30.76 -15.37 -2.91
CA ALA A 388 29.59 -15.32 -2.03
C ALA A 388 28.99 -16.72 -1.78
N VAL A 389 28.47 -16.91 -0.57
CA VAL A 389 27.79 -18.13 -0.15
C VAL A 389 26.54 -18.33 -1.01
N GLY A 390 26.34 -19.54 -1.53
CA GLY A 390 25.23 -19.88 -2.44
C GLY A 390 25.43 -19.46 -3.90
N MET A 391 26.49 -18.71 -4.24
CA MET A 391 26.69 -18.21 -5.60
C MET A 391 27.25 -19.26 -6.57
N VAL A 392 28.07 -20.19 -6.07
CA VAL A 392 28.71 -21.24 -6.87
C VAL A 392 28.55 -22.61 -6.21
N PRO A 393 28.65 -23.71 -6.97
CA PRO A 393 28.70 -25.06 -6.40
C PRO A 393 29.74 -25.19 -5.29
N SER A 394 29.43 -25.99 -4.27
CA SER A 394 30.26 -26.15 -3.07
C SER A 394 31.69 -26.57 -3.39
N GLU A 395 31.91 -27.36 -4.43
CA GLU A 395 33.24 -27.81 -4.86
C GLU A 395 34.12 -26.64 -5.32
N ILE A 396 33.52 -25.61 -5.93
CA ILE A 396 34.21 -24.40 -6.36
C ILE A 396 34.41 -23.48 -5.17
N PHE A 397 33.37 -23.29 -4.35
CA PHE A 397 33.46 -22.46 -3.14
C PHE A 397 34.60 -22.92 -2.22
N ASP A 398 34.70 -24.23 -1.99
CA ASP A 398 35.73 -24.86 -1.18
C ASP A 398 37.15 -24.70 -1.78
N VAL A 399 37.33 -24.39 -3.06
CA VAL A 399 38.69 -24.16 -3.60
C VAL A 399 39.12 -22.71 -3.45
N VAL A 400 38.17 -21.77 -3.52
CA VAL A 400 38.48 -20.34 -3.59
C VAL A 400 38.58 -19.71 -2.19
N ILE A 401 37.85 -20.23 -1.20
CA ILE A 401 37.85 -19.63 0.14
C ILE A 401 39.10 -19.99 0.96
N GLU A 402 39.77 -18.96 1.47
CA GLU A 402 41.02 -19.09 2.21
C GLU A 402 41.07 -18.21 3.47
N ASP A 403 41.88 -18.65 4.44
CA ASP A 403 42.22 -17.87 5.61
C ASP A 403 43.37 -16.90 5.32
N LYS A 404 43.22 -15.68 5.82
CA LYS A 404 44.29 -14.69 5.90
C LYS A 404 44.60 -14.39 7.36
N VAL A 405 45.82 -14.75 7.78
CA VAL A 405 46.32 -14.45 9.12
C VAL A 405 47.18 -13.19 9.06
N ILE A 406 46.88 -12.23 9.92
CA ILE A 406 47.65 -10.99 10.06
C ILE A 406 47.97 -10.71 11.53
N PRO A 407 49.10 -10.02 11.83
CA PRO A 407 49.36 -9.51 13.16
C PRO A 407 48.29 -8.49 13.56
N PHE A 408 47.82 -8.56 14.80
CA PHE A 408 46.85 -7.62 15.36
C PHE A 408 47.36 -7.13 16.72
N ARG A 409 48.11 -6.03 16.67
CA ARG A 409 48.91 -5.48 17.78
C ARG A 409 48.15 -4.39 18.53
N SER A 410 48.65 -4.03 19.72
CA SER A 410 48.06 -2.94 20.52
C SER A 410 47.96 -1.66 19.70
N ASN A 411 46.80 -1.00 19.77
CA ASN A 411 46.34 0.16 19.00
C ASN A 411 45.96 -0.11 17.54
N ASP A 412 46.07 -1.33 17.03
CA ASP A 412 45.48 -1.67 15.74
C ASP A 412 43.96 -1.69 15.85
N ALA A 413 43.30 -1.20 14.80
CA ALA A 413 41.84 -1.27 14.69
C ALA A 413 41.45 -1.85 13.33
N ILE A 414 40.36 -2.62 13.31
CA ILE A 414 39.77 -3.16 12.11
C ILE A 414 38.31 -2.74 12.01
N ILE A 415 37.90 -2.34 10.80
CA ILE A 415 36.57 -1.86 10.50
C ILE A 415 35.97 -2.76 9.42
N PHE A 416 34.89 -3.45 9.78
CA PHE A 416 34.00 -4.16 8.85
C PHE A 416 32.83 -3.26 8.51
N TYR A 417 32.35 -3.34 7.28
CA TYR A 417 31.25 -2.52 6.80
C TYR A 417 30.59 -3.19 5.60
N THR A 418 29.35 -2.83 5.34
CA THR A 418 28.62 -3.20 4.11
C THR A 418 28.74 -2.11 3.04
N ASP A 419 28.42 -2.46 1.81
CA ASP A 419 28.39 -1.57 0.66
C ASP A 419 27.55 -0.29 0.90
N GLY A 420 26.53 -0.32 1.76
CA GLY A 420 25.75 0.85 2.16
C GLY A 420 26.57 1.99 2.79
N VAL A 421 27.81 1.74 3.21
CA VAL A 421 28.77 2.79 3.61
C VAL A 421 29.46 3.41 2.40
N THR A 422 29.95 2.60 1.46
CA THR A 422 30.81 3.04 0.35
C THR A 422 30.01 3.48 -0.87
N GLU A 423 28.89 2.84 -1.15
CA GLU A 423 27.97 3.13 -2.26
C GLU A 423 26.95 4.22 -1.91
N ALA A 424 27.05 4.80 -0.71
CA ALA A 424 26.23 5.93 -0.30
C ALA A 424 26.43 7.12 -1.27
N VAL A 425 25.36 7.49 -1.99
CA VAL A 425 25.39 8.53 -3.03
C VAL A 425 24.98 9.90 -2.50
N ASN A 426 25.64 10.94 -3.00
CA ASN A 426 25.23 12.33 -2.78
C ASN A 426 24.20 12.82 -3.83
N ASP A 427 23.76 14.08 -3.70
CA ASP A 427 22.81 14.71 -4.63
C ASP A 427 23.30 14.76 -6.09
N ASP A 428 24.63 14.70 -6.31
CA ASP A 428 25.26 14.65 -7.64
C ASP A 428 25.38 13.22 -8.20
N GLY A 429 24.93 12.20 -7.46
CA GLY A 429 25.05 10.79 -7.83
C GLY A 429 26.45 10.20 -7.67
N VAL A 430 27.33 10.84 -6.90
CA VAL A 430 28.69 10.38 -6.61
C VAL A 430 28.70 9.57 -5.31
N GLU A 431 29.32 8.39 -5.34
CA GLU A 431 29.48 7.51 -4.19
C GLU A 431 30.52 8.03 -3.18
N PHE A 432 30.33 7.66 -1.91
CA PHE A 432 31.27 7.98 -0.83
C PHE A 432 32.65 7.37 -1.09
N SER A 433 32.70 6.12 -1.54
CA SER A 433 33.89 5.32 -1.91
C SER A 433 34.86 4.97 -0.78
N ASP A 434 35.64 3.90 -0.98
CA ASP A 434 36.73 3.45 -0.11
C ASP A 434 37.74 4.54 0.20
N THR A 435 38.02 5.43 -0.75
CA THR A 435 39.03 6.48 -0.58
C THR A 435 38.65 7.43 0.54
N ARG A 436 37.37 7.84 0.60
CA ARG A 436 36.89 8.73 1.66
C ARG A 436 36.80 7.99 2.99
N LEU A 437 36.37 6.72 2.98
CA LEU A 437 36.34 5.89 4.18
C LEU A 437 37.74 5.79 4.82
N LYS A 438 38.77 5.52 4.02
CA LYS A 438 40.17 5.47 4.50
C LYS A 438 40.62 6.77 5.15
N GLU A 439 40.35 7.90 4.52
CA GLU A 439 40.72 9.22 5.05
C GLU A 439 39.96 9.57 6.35
N THR A 440 38.68 9.19 6.43
CA THR A 440 37.89 9.36 7.65
C THR A 440 38.45 8.52 8.80
N ILE A 441 38.77 7.25 8.55
CA ILE A 441 39.39 6.36 9.56
C ILE A 441 40.73 6.93 10.05
N LYS A 442 41.60 7.40 9.15
CA LYS A 442 42.88 8.05 9.51
C LYS A 442 42.68 9.28 10.39
N THR A 443 41.64 10.07 10.14
CA THR A 443 41.33 11.27 10.92
C THR A 443 40.84 10.92 12.32
N LEU A 444 40.10 9.82 12.45
CA LEU A 444 39.51 9.34 13.71
C LEU A 444 40.42 8.40 14.51
N ARG A 445 41.64 8.14 14.05
CA ARG A 445 42.58 7.15 14.61
C ARG A 445 42.82 7.24 16.13
N GLU A 446 42.77 8.45 16.71
CA GLU A 446 43.00 8.71 18.15
C GLU A 446 41.73 8.67 19.00
N ARG A 447 40.55 8.55 18.38
CA ARG A 447 39.25 8.52 19.06
C ARG A 447 38.94 7.12 19.57
N SER A 448 38.03 7.00 20.54
CA SER A 448 37.47 5.72 20.97
C SER A 448 36.83 4.97 19.79
N VAL A 449 36.66 3.65 19.87
CA VAL A 449 36.03 2.87 18.79
C VAL A 449 34.59 3.33 18.56
N LYS A 450 33.87 3.67 19.63
CA LYS A 450 32.54 4.25 19.55
C LYS A 450 32.50 5.60 18.81
N ASP A 451 33.43 6.50 19.14
CA ASP A 451 33.55 7.79 18.46
C ASP A 451 34.02 7.63 17.01
N MET A 452 34.80 6.58 16.72
CA MET A 452 35.20 6.22 15.36
C MET A 452 33.99 5.77 14.53
N SER A 453 33.20 4.81 15.01
CA SER A 453 31.96 4.39 14.34
C SER A 453 31.02 5.56 14.10
N ALA A 454 30.74 6.36 15.14
CA ALA A 454 29.88 7.53 15.03
C ALA A 454 30.44 8.58 14.06
N GLY A 455 31.76 8.78 14.05
CA GLY A 455 32.44 9.70 13.13
C GLY A 455 32.40 9.25 11.67
N ILE A 456 32.50 7.94 11.42
CA ILE A 456 32.34 7.37 10.07
C ILE A 456 30.92 7.59 9.58
N VAL A 457 29.91 7.23 10.38
CA VAL A 457 28.49 7.43 10.03
C VAL A 457 28.20 8.91 9.77
N ALA A 458 28.64 9.81 10.65
CA ALA A 458 28.45 11.24 10.47
C ALA A 458 29.16 11.79 9.21
N SER A 459 30.26 11.18 8.79
CA SER A 459 30.94 11.51 7.54
C SER A 459 30.12 11.10 6.32
N VAL A 460 29.51 9.91 6.35
CA VAL A 460 28.62 9.42 5.28
C VAL A 460 27.35 10.27 5.22
N GLU A 461 26.70 10.55 6.35
CA GLU A 461 25.50 11.41 6.43
C GLU A 461 25.77 12.82 5.91
N ARG A 462 26.91 13.42 6.27
CA ARG A 462 27.28 14.75 5.77
C ARG A 462 27.53 14.76 4.26
N PHE A 463 28.06 13.66 3.71
CA PHE A 463 28.33 13.54 2.29
C PHE A 463 27.05 13.33 1.47
N THR A 464 26.14 12.51 1.97
CA THR A 464 24.88 12.16 1.29
C THR A 464 23.83 13.27 1.40
N GLY A 465 23.73 13.97 2.54
CA GLY A 465 22.74 15.02 2.77
C GLY A 465 21.44 14.49 3.39
N GLN A 466 20.28 15.04 2.99
CA GLN A 466 18.96 14.58 3.47
C GLN A 466 18.40 13.37 2.68
N SER A 467 19.19 12.78 1.78
CA SER A 467 18.78 11.62 0.98
C SER A 467 18.54 10.39 1.85
N VAL A 468 17.48 9.64 1.51
CA VAL A 468 17.21 8.33 2.11
C VAL A 468 18.29 7.37 1.65
N PHE A 469 18.92 6.65 2.58
CA PHE A 469 19.89 5.60 2.26
C PHE A 469 19.24 4.54 1.36
N ALA A 470 19.90 4.22 0.24
CA ALA A 470 19.40 3.24 -0.72
C ALA A 470 19.58 1.79 -0.22
N ASP A 471 20.57 1.58 0.64
CA ASP A 471 20.86 0.30 1.28
C ASP A 471 21.13 0.39 2.79
N ASP A 472 21.13 -0.79 3.41
CA ASP A 472 21.42 -0.95 4.83
C ASP A 472 22.83 -0.46 5.15
N LEU A 473 22.98 0.32 6.22
CA LEU A 473 24.28 0.81 6.66
C LEU A 473 24.71 0.04 7.91
N THR A 474 25.69 -0.84 7.72
CA THR A 474 26.27 -1.67 8.79
C THR A 474 27.75 -1.40 8.92
N LEU A 475 28.22 -1.32 10.16
CA LEU A 475 29.62 -1.15 10.50
C LEU A 475 29.95 -1.81 11.83
N ILE A 476 31.05 -2.56 11.90
CA ILE A 476 31.66 -3.01 13.15
C ILE A 476 33.08 -2.44 13.21
N ALA A 477 33.43 -1.79 14.31
CA ALA A 477 34.79 -1.36 14.58
C ALA A 477 35.32 -2.12 15.81
N VAL A 478 36.53 -2.64 15.70
CA VAL A 478 37.21 -3.36 16.78
C VAL A 478 38.63 -2.83 16.93
N ARG A 479 39.05 -2.48 18.13
CA ARG A 479 40.42 -2.05 18.43
C ARG A 479 41.03 -2.90 19.52
N ARG A 480 42.31 -3.22 19.38
CA ARG A 480 43.12 -3.79 20.47
C ARG A 480 43.72 -2.68 21.31
N LEU A 481 43.61 -2.78 22.63
CA LEU A 481 44.17 -1.83 23.60
C LEU A 481 45.63 -2.17 23.94
#